data_AF-A0A1D2AHJ6-F1
#
_entry.id   AF-A0A1D2AHJ6-F1
#
_cell.length_a   1.000
_cell.length_b   1.000
_cell.length_c   1.000
_cell.angle_alpha   90.00
_cell.angle_beta   90.00
_cell.angle_gamma   90.00
#
_symmetry.space_group_name_H-M   'P 1'
#
loop_
_entity.id
_entity.type
_entity.pdbx_description
1 polymer ?
#
loop_
_entity_poly.entity_id
_entity_poly.type
_entity_poly.pdbx_seq_one_letter_code
_entity_poly.pdbx_strand_id
1 'polypeptide(L)'
;FVWACKNYDGDVQSDIIAQGFGSLGLMTSVLMCPDGKTVEAEAAHGTVTRHYREHQKGKKTSTNPIASIFAWTRGLDHRAKLDNNSDLKKFCTALENACIETVESGKMTKDLAGCIHGIKNVKESDYLHTMDFLEAITENLNKKLQ
;
A
#
# COMPACT_ATOMS: atom_id res chain seq x y z
N PHE A 1 2.33 19.52 5.42
CA PHE A 1 3.43 20.31 4.81
C PHE A 1 4.11 19.45 3.76
N VAL A 2 4.96 20.03 2.90
CA VAL A 2 5.84 19.27 1.99
C VAL A 2 7.28 19.53 2.44
N TRP A 3 8.09 18.47 2.59
CA TRP A 3 9.50 18.57 2.96
C TRP A 3 10.36 18.29 1.72
N ALA A 4 11.08 19.31 1.25
CA ALA A 4 12.04 19.16 0.16
C ALA A 4 13.38 18.65 0.73
N CYS A 5 13.79 17.46 0.28
CA CYS A 5 15.04 16.82 0.68
C CYS A 5 16.01 16.73 -0.50
N LYS A 6 17.32 16.71 -0.22
CA LYS A 6 18.29 16.22 -1.21
C LYS A 6 18.08 14.71 -1.40
N ASN A 7 18.61 14.16 -2.49
CA ASN A 7 18.39 12.75 -2.86
C ASN A 7 18.63 11.77 -1.69
N TYR A 8 19.84 11.77 -1.12
CA TYR A 8 20.18 10.89 0.00
C TYR A 8 19.37 11.15 1.27
N ASP A 9 19.09 12.42 1.59
CA ASP A 9 18.27 12.77 2.74
C ASP A 9 16.83 12.27 2.56
N GLY A 10 16.29 12.35 1.34
CA GLY A 10 14.97 11.85 1.01
C GLY A 10 14.88 10.33 1.15
N ASP A 11 15.86 9.61 0.59
CA ASP A 11 15.95 8.14 0.67
C ASP A 11 15.93 7.67 2.13
N VAL A 12 16.87 8.12 2.95
CA VAL A 12 16.98 7.68 4.36
C VAL A 12 15.81 8.16 5.22
N GLN A 13 15.36 9.41 5.07
CA GLN A 13 14.33 9.96 5.94
C GLN A 13 12.93 9.46 5.57
N SER A 14 12.69 9.12 4.31
CA SER A 14 11.41 8.54 3.87
C SER A 14 11.11 7.23 4.59
N ASP A 15 12.10 6.35 4.72
CA ASP A 15 11.98 5.09 5.47
C ASP A 15 11.69 5.32 6.96
N ILE A 16 12.37 6.29 7.57
CA ILE A 16 12.14 6.66 8.98
C ILE A 16 10.71 7.15 9.19
N ILE A 17 10.22 8.02 8.29
CA ILE A 17 8.85 8.53 8.33
C ILE A 17 7.87 7.37 8.14
N ALA A 18 8.02 6.55 7.10
CA ALA A 18 7.13 5.44 6.80
C ALA A 18 7.00 4.47 7.98
N GLN A 19 8.12 4.12 8.61
CA GLN A 19 8.12 3.26 9.79
C GLN A 19 7.48 3.95 11.01
N GLY A 20 7.67 5.28 11.16
CA GLY A 20 7.00 6.09 12.18
C GLY A 20 5.48 6.22 11.98
N PHE A 21 5.00 6.10 10.75
CA PHE A 21 3.57 6.02 10.41
C PHE A 21 3.01 4.59 10.38
N GLY A 22 3.80 3.61 10.84
CA GLY A 22 3.37 2.23 11.09
C GLY A 22 4.21 1.21 10.33
N SER A 23 4.17 1.25 9.00
CA SER A 23 4.83 0.25 8.15
C SER A 23 5.22 0.86 6.80
N LEU A 24 6.35 0.42 6.24
CA LEU A 24 6.75 0.73 4.86
C LEU A 24 5.68 0.35 3.84
N GLY A 25 4.83 -0.64 4.14
CA GLY A 25 3.70 -1.05 3.30
C GLY A 25 2.57 -0.02 3.22
N LEU A 26 2.63 1.07 4.00
CA LEU A 26 1.66 2.17 4.01
C LEU A 26 2.17 3.43 3.30
N MET A 27 3.36 3.40 2.68
CA MET A 27 3.92 4.54 1.98
C MET A 27 3.84 4.38 0.45
N THR A 28 3.47 5.46 -0.22
CA THR A 28 3.51 5.58 -1.69
C THR A 28 4.72 6.39 -2.12
N SER A 29 5.35 6.02 -3.25
CA SER A 29 6.35 6.84 -3.94
C SER A 29 5.82 7.28 -5.30
N VAL A 30 5.94 8.56 -5.61
CA VAL A 30 5.48 9.15 -6.88
C VAL A 30 6.51 10.14 -7.39
N LEU A 31 7.15 9.81 -8.50
CA LEU A 31 8.03 10.71 -9.24
C LEU A 31 7.17 11.59 -10.17
N MET A 32 7.22 12.90 -9.97
CA MET A 32 6.55 13.88 -10.83
C MET A 32 7.58 14.72 -11.58
N CYS A 33 7.50 14.73 -12.91
CA CYS A 33 8.34 15.59 -13.74
C CYS A 33 7.93 17.08 -13.59
N PRO A 34 8.85 18.02 -13.82
CA PRO A 34 8.58 19.46 -13.69
C PRO A 34 7.56 19.99 -14.71
N ASP A 35 7.23 19.21 -15.75
CA ASP A 35 6.17 19.54 -16.72
C ASP A 35 4.76 19.43 -16.12
N GLY A 36 4.61 18.81 -14.95
CA GLY A 36 3.32 18.54 -14.28
C GLY A 36 2.45 17.52 -15.02
N LYS A 37 3.00 16.79 -15.99
CA LYS A 37 2.28 15.85 -16.87
C LYS A 37 2.82 14.44 -16.78
N THR A 38 4.13 14.26 -16.62
CA THR A 38 4.74 12.93 -16.60
C THR A 38 4.90 12.47 -15.16
N VAL A 39 4.37 11.28 -14.85
CA VAL A 39 4.39 10.70 -13.51
C VAL A 39 4.79 9.22 -13.59
N GLU A 40 5.61 8.79 -12.64
CA GLU A 40 5.90 7.39 -12.34
C GLU A 40 5.49 7.14 -10.89
N ALA A 41 4.85 5.99 -10.61
CA ALA A 41 4.30 5.67 -9.31
C ALA A 41 4.69 4.24 -8.93
N GLU A 42 5.28 4.11 -7.73
CA GLU A 42 5.82 2.85 -7.23
C GLU A 42 5.52 2.67 -5.73
N ALA A 43 5.71 1.45 -5.24
CA ALA A 43 5.77 1.20 -3.81
C ALA A 43 7.14 1.65 -3.28
N ALA A 44 7.17 2.36 -2.14
CA ALA A 44 8.43 2.84 -1.56
C ALA A 44 9.35 1.70 -1.06
N HIS A 45 8.80 0.50 -0.84
CA HIS A 45 9.58 -0.64 -0.37
C HIS A 45 10.21 -1.46 -1.51
N GLY A 46 11.31 -2.16 -1.22
CA GLY A 46 11.91 -3.12 -2.15
C GLY A 46 11.11 -4.42 -2.33
N THR A 47 11.72 -5.43 -2.94
CA THR A 47 11.05 -6.69 -3.35
C THR A 47 10.67 -7.66 -2.22
N VAL A 48 10.87 -7.27 -0.96
CA VAL A 48 10.53 -8.07 0.23
C VAL A 48 11.10 -9.51 0.15
N THR A 49 12.39 -9.63 -0.24
CA THR A 49 13.04 -10.91 -0.58
C THR A 49 12.89 -11.98 0.52
N ARG A 50 12.90 -11.58 1.80
CA ARG A 50 12.69 -12.50 2.92
C ARG A 50 11.36 -13.25 2.84
N HIS A 51 10.27 -12.55 2.49
CA HIS A 51 8.96 -13.18 2.34
C HIS A 51 8.92 -14.05 1.08
N TYR A 52 9.54 -13.58 -0.01
CA TYR A 52 9.63 -14.34 -1.25
C TYR A 52 10.31 -15.71 -1.06
N ARG A 53 11.36 -15.80 -0.22
CA ARG A 53 12.02 -17.08 0.10
C ARG A 53 11.13 -18.06 0.85
N GLU A 54 10.21 -17.58 1.69
CA GLU A 54 9.23 -18.45 2.36
C GLU A 54 8.11 -18.87 1.40
N HIS A 55 7.68 -17.98 0.51
CA HIS A 55 6.76 -18.30 -0.58
C HIS A 55 7.31 -19.40 -1.50
N GLN A 56 8.59 -19.33 -1.90
CA GLN A 56 9.24 -20.38 -2.71
C GLN A 56 9.24 -21.76 -2.04
N LYS A 57 9.16 -21.82 -0.70
CA LYS A 57 9.05 -23.07 0.07
C LYS A 57 7.60 -23.54 0.26
N GLY A 58 6.63 -22.86 -0.35
CA GLY A 58 5.20 -23.15 -0.20
C GLY A 58 4.61 -22.71 1.15
N LYS A 59 5.32 -21.88 1.92
CA LYS A 59 4.81 -21.39 3.21
C LYS A 59 3.92 -20.18 3.01
N LYS A 60 2.93 -20.03 3.90
CA LYS A 60 2.06 -18.84 3.92
C LYS A 60 2.87 -17.59 4.29
N THR A 61 2.59 -16.49 3.59
CA THR A 61 3.22 -15.18 3.82
C THR A 61 2.17 -14.14 4.18
N SER A 62 2.56 -13.10 4.91
CA SER A 62 1.72 -11.92 5.18
C SER A 62 2.52 -10.66 4.83
N THR A 63 2.73 -10.48 3.53
CA THR A 63 3.26 -9.25 2.91
C THR A 63 2.11 -8.29 2.68
N ASN A 64 2.25 -7.05 3.12
CA ASN A 64 1.29 -5.97 2.92
C ASN A 64 1.28 -5.50 1.45
N PRO A 65 0.15 -5.62 0.73
CA PRO A 65 0.05 -5.20 -0.67
C PRO A 65 -0.38 -3.74 -0.86
N ILE A 66 -0.71 -2.98 0.20
CA ILE A 66 -1.35 -1.67 0.09
C ILE A 66 -0.50 -0.68 -0.73
N ALA A 67 0.79 -0.52 -0.42
CA ALA A 67 1.67 0.35 -1.20
C ALA A 67 1.72 -0.01 -2.69
N SER A 68 1.72 -1.31 -3.02
CA SER A 68 1.69 -1.78 -4.41
C SER A 68 0.34 -1.51 -5.10
N ILE A 69 -0.77 -1.65 -4.37
CA ILE A 69 -2.10 -1.27 -4.87
C ILE A 69 -2.17 0.24 -5.10
N PHE A 70 -1.63 1.04 -4.18
CA PHE A 70 -1.64 2.49 -4.29
C PHE A 70 -0.73 2.98 -5.42
N ALA A 71 0.34 2.27 -5.76
CA ALA A 71 1.12 2.57 -6.97
C ALA A 71 0.24 2.48 -8.23
N TRP A 72 -0.59 1.42 -8.34
CA TRP A 72 -1.57 1.30 -9.42
C TRP A 72 -2.62 2.42 -9.41
N THR A 73 -3.25 2.69 -8.27
CA THR A 73 -4.30 3.71 -8.20
C THR A 73 -3.76 5.11 -8.46
N ARG A 74 -2.55 5.45 -8.00
CA ARG A 74 -1.92 6.75 -8.28
C ARG A 74 -1.61 6.93 -9.76
N GLY A 75 -1.07 5.89 -10.42
CA GLY A 75 -0.85 5.92 -11.86
C GLY A 75 -2.16 6.06 -12.66
N LEU A 76 -3.19 5.31 -12.28
CA LEU A 76 -4.50 5.35 -12.93
C LEU A 76 -5.26 6.65 -12.65
N ASP A 77 -5.19 7.22 -11.45
CA ASP A 77 -5.80 8.52 -11.12
C ASP A 77 -5.15 9.65 -11.92
N HIS A 78 -3.83 9.60 -12.10
CA HIS A 78 -3.13 10.54 -12.98
C HIS A 78 -3.55 10.39 -14.44
N ARG A 79 -3.69 9.14 -14.95
CA ARG A 79 -4.25 8.88 -16.28
C ARG A 79 -5.68 9.42 -16.40
N ALA A 80 -6.52 9.20 -15.39
CA ALA A 80 -7.88 9.70 -15.33
C ALA A 80 -7.94 11.22 -15.41
N LYS A 81 -7.02 11.91 -14.73
CA LYS A 81 -6.88 13.38 -14.79
C LYS A 81 -6.48 13.85 -16.20
N LEU A 82 -5.52 13.19 -16.84
CA LEU A 82 -5.07 13.56 -18.19
C LEU A 82 -6.17 13.37 -19.25
N ASP A 83 -7.02 12.35 -19.08
CA ASP A 83 -8.12 12.03 -20.01
C ASP A 83 -9.47 12.64 -19.64
N ASN A 84 -9.54 13.37 -18.52
CA ASN A 84 -10.81 13.80 -17.93
C ASN A 84 -11.82 12.65 -17.73
N ASN A 85 -11.33 11.47 -17.34
CA ASN A 85 -12.11 10.26 -17.15
C ASN A 85 -12.59 10.13 -15.69
N SER A 86 -13.81 10.57 -15.42
CA SER A 86 -14.36 10.54 -14.07
C SER A 86 -14.58 9.13 -13.52
N ASP A 87 -14.85 8.14 -14.37
CA ASP A 87 -15.16 6.79 -13.92
C ASP A 87 -13.91 6.03 -13.48
N LEU A 88 -12.80 6.23 -14.19
CA LEU A 88 -11.49 5.72 -13.75
C LEU A 88 -11.08 6.34 -12.41
N LYS A 89 -11.30 7.65 -12.23
CA LYS A 89 -11.06 8.33 -10.96
C LYS A 89 -11.90 7.77 -9.81
N LYS A 90 -13.19 7.51 -10.05
CA LYS A 90 -14.08 6.86 -9.05
C LYS A 90 -13.57 5.47 -8.67
N PHE A 91 -13.16 4.67 -9.64
CA PHE A 91 -12.58 3.35 -9.40
C PHE A 91 -11.33 3.42 -8.50
N CYS A 92 -10.38 4.31 -8.81
CA CYS A 92 -9.17 4.49 -8.01
C CYS A 92 -9.50 4.89 -6.58
N THR A 93 -10.41 5.84 -6.40
CA THR A 93 -10.87 6.29 -5.09
C THR A 93 -11.56 5.16 -4.31
N ALA A 94 -12.40 4.36 -4.98
CA ALA A 94 -13.08 3.23 -4.37
C ALA A 94 -12.09 2.15 -3.89
N LEU A 95 -11.05 1.86 -4.68
CA LEU A 95 -10.01 0.90 -4.32
C LEU A 95 -9.11 1.38 -3.18
N GLU A 96 -8.70 2.65 -3.17
CA GLU A 96 -7.96 3.23 -2.03
C GLU A 96 -8.79 3.15 -0.74
N ASN A 97 -10.07 3.53 -0.81
CA ASN A 97 -10.98 3.44 0.33
C ASN A 97 -11.23 2.01 0.79
N ALA A 98 -11.36 1.05 -0.13
CA ALA A 98 -11.51 -0.37 0.21
C ALA A 98 -10.30 -0.90 1.00
N CYS A 99 -9.08 -0.48 0.65
CA CYS A 99 -7.88 -0.85 1.41
C CYS A 99 -7.93 -0.31 2.84
N ILE A 100 -8.25 0.97 3.00
CA ILE A 100 -8.32 1.65 4.31
C ILE A 100 -9.40 1.00 5.20
N GLU A 101 -10.62 0.88 4.68
CA GLU A 101 -11.74 0.31 5.44
C GLU A 101 -11.53 -1.16 5.80
N THR A 102 -10.79 -1.92 4.97
CA THR A 102 -10.43 -3.30 5.31
C THR A 102 -9.56 -3.32 6.57
N VAL A 103 -8.53 -2.48 6.63
CA VAL A 103 -7.67 -2.35 7.82
C VAL A 103 -8.44 -1.84 9.03
N GLU A 104 -9.25 -0.79 8.86
CA GLU A 104 -10.06 -0.21 9.95
C GLU A 104 -11.12 -1.20 10.50
N SER A 105 -11.59 -2.14 9.67
CA SER A 105 -12.48 -3.23 10.11
C SER A 105 -11.78 -4.33 10.92
N GLY A 106 -10.46 -4.21 11.13
CA GLY A 106 -9.63 -5.17 11.87
C GLY A 106 -9.01 -6.28 11.00
N LYS A 107 -9.30 -6.30 9.70
CA LYS A 107 -8.66 -7.22 8.75
C LYS A 107 -7.37 -6.59 8.23
N MET A 108 -6.20 -7.11 8.63
CA MET A 108 -4.92 -6.50 8.25
C MET A 108 -3.80 -7.53 8.11
N THR A 109 -2.67 -7.14 7.54
CA THR A 109 -1.47 -7.99 7.47
C THR A 109 -0.62 -7.93 8.73
N LYS A 110 0.31 -8.88 8.87
CA LYS A 110 1.09 -9.12 10.10
C LYS A 110 1.93 -7.92 10.54
N ASP A 111 2.42 -7.13 9.59
CA ASP A 111 3.14 -5.89 9.87
C ASP A 111 2.26 -4.89 10.62
N LEU A 112 1.02 -4.67 10.17
CA LEU A 112 0.08 -3.75 10.79
C LEU A 112 -0.42 -4.25 12.15
N ALA A 113 -0.71 -5.56 12.25
CA ALA A 113 -1.03 -6.18 13.54
C ALA A 113 0.13 -6.02 14.54
N GLY A 114 1.38 -6.08 14.06
CA GLY A 114 2.58 -5.80 14.84
C GLY A 114 2.65 -4.38 15.40
N CYS A 115 2.14 -3.38 14.67
CA CYS A 115 2.04 -1.99 15.13
C CYS A 115 1.03 -1.82 16.27
N ILE A 116 -0.06 -2.59 16.27
CA ILE A 116 -1.14 -2.48 17.26
C ILE A 116 -0.81 -3.27 18.53
N HIS A 117 -0.40 -4.53 18.36
CA HIS A 117 -0.25 -5.47 19.48
C HIS A 117 1.20 -5.60 19.97
N GLY A 118 2.16 -5.08 19.19
CA GLY A 118 3.59 -5.36 19.36
C GLY A 118 3.96 -6.73 18.80
N ILE A 119 5.02 -6.82 18.00
CA ILE A 119 5.41 -8.02 17.23
C ILE A 119 5.47 -9.31 18.07
N LYS A 120 5.85 -9.22 19.36
CA LYS A 120 5.94 -10.39 20.26
C LYS A 120 4.59 -10.95 20.69
N ASN A 121 3.52 -10.15 20.63
CA ASN A 121 2.18 -10.52 21.09
C ASN A 121 1.22 -10.86 19.95
N VAL A 122 1.65 -10.68 18.68
CA VAL A 122 0.83 -10.97 17.50
C VAL A 122 0.55 -12.47 17.40
N LYS A 123 -0.72 -12.82 17.40
CA LYS A 123 -1.23 -14.17 17.14
C LYS A 123 -1.66 -14.29 15.69
N GLU A 124 -1.78 -15.54 15.22
CA GLU A 124 -2.27 -15.82 13.86
C GLU A 124 -3.71 -15.35 13.63
N SER A 125 -4.52 -15.21 14.69
CA SER A 125 -5.86 -14.63 14.64
C SER A 125 -5.88 -13.12 14.38
N ASP A 126 -4.76 -12.43 14.58
CA ASP A 126 -4.71 -10.96 14.58
C ASP A 126 -4.38 -10.41 13.19
N TYR A 127 -4.08 -11.27 12.21
CA TYR A 127 -3.72 -10.88 10.86
C TYR A 127 -4.17 -11.88 9.80
N LEU A 128 -4.16 -11.44 8.55
CA LEU A 128 -4.44 -12.22 7.36
C LEU A 128 -3.17 -12.51 6.56
N HIS A 129 -3.13 -13.64 5.88
CA HIS A 129 -2.11 -13.88 4.87
C HIS A 129 -2.36 -13.03 3.63
N THR A 130 -1.33 -12.88 2.79
CA THR A 130 -1.38 -11.96 1.64
C THR A 130 -2.60 -12.21 0.74
N MET A 131 -2.93 -13.47 0.44
CA MET A 131 -4.07 -13.79 -0.42
C MET A 131 -5.41 -13.50 0.28
N ASP A 132 -5.58 -13.93 1.53
CA ASP A 132 -6.80 -13.67 2.32
C ASP A 132 -7.05 -12.16 2.49
N PHE A 133 -5.99 -11.37 2.64
CA PHE A 133 -6.10 -9.90 2.74
C PHE A 133 -6.49 -9.27 1.39
N LEU A 134 -5.95 -9.75 0.26
CA LEU A 134 -6.37 -9.30 -1.07
C LEU A 134 -7.83 -9.65 -1.37
N GLU A 135 -8.29 -10.82 -0.93
CA GLU A 135 -9.70 -11.21 -1.02
C GLU A 135 -10.59 -10.29 -0.19
N ALA A 136 -10.20 -9.99 1.06
CA ALA A 136 -10.93 -9.05 1.91
C ALA A 136 -11.05 -7.63 1.29
N ILE A 137 -9.98 -7.13 0.65
CA ILE A 137 -10.03 -5.87 -0.10
C ILE A 137 -11.01 -5.97 -1.27
N THR A 138 -10.98 -7.09 -2.00
CA THR A 138 -11.85 -7.33 -3.16
C THR A 138 -13.33 -7.34 -2.75
N GLU A 139 -13.67 -7.97 -1.63
CA GLU A 139 -15.04 -7.95 -1.07
C GLU A 139 -15.51 -6.52 -0.80
N ASN A 140 -14.66 -5.68 -0.20
CA ASN A 140 -15.01 -4.29 0.10
C ASN A 140 -15.06 -3.41 -1.16
N LEU A 141 -14.17 -3.63 -2.13
CA LEU A 141 -14.22 -2.95 -3.42
C LEU A 141 -15.53 -3.26 -4.14
N ASN A 142 -15.93 -4.54 -4.21
CA ASN A 142 -17.15 -4.95 -4.91
C ASN A 142 -18.40 -4.28 -4.31
N LYS A 143 -18.48 -4.12 -2.99
CA LYS A 143 -19.57 -3.38 -2.33
C LYS A 143 -19.60 -1.90 -2.71
N LYS A 144 -18.45 -1.30 -3.02
CA LYS A 144 -18.33 0.12 -3.41
C LYS A 144 -18.61 0.37 -4.90
N LEU A 145 -18.49 -0.66 -5.74
CA LEU A 145 -18.72 -0.59 -7.18
C LEU A 145 -20.13 -1.01 -7.60
N GLN A 146 -20.94 -1.52 -6.66
CA GLN A 146 -22.39 -1.75 -6.84
C GLN A 146 -23.16 -0.43 -6.81
#